data_AF-A0A1G5UFD9-F1
#
_entry.id   AF-A0A1G5UFD9-F1
#
_cell.length_a   1.000
_cell.length_b   1.000
_cell.length_c   1.000
_cell.angle_alpha   90.00
_cell.angle_beta   90.00
_cell.angle_gamma   90.00
#
_symmetry.space_group_name_H-M   'P 1'
#
loop_
_entity.id
_entity.type
_entity.pdbx_description
1 polymer ?
#
loop_
_entity_poly.entity_id
_entity_poly.type
_entity_poly.pdbx_seq_one_letter_code
_entity_poly.pdbx_strand_id
1 'polypeptide(L)' 'MSTDDMMIDTPDGPMSFAEWKKKHPVQIPSRRTKGKDLPVKVKRFTEK' A
#
# COMPACT_ATOMS: atom_id res chain seq x y z
N MET A 1 13.11 -10.10 -7.47
CA MET A 1 12.71 -10.05 -6.06
C MET A 1 11.43 -9.25 -5.98
N SER A 2 10.35 -9.84 -5.47
CA SER A 2 9.09 -9.13 -5.27
C SER A 2 9.23 -8.24 -4.04
N THR A 3 8.73 -7.00 -4.11
CA THR A 3 8.68 -6.11 -2.93
C THR A 3 7.73 -6.62 -1.85
N ASP A 4 6.86 -7.59 -2.19
CA ASP A 4 5.87 -8.18 -1.30
C ASP A 4 6.48 -9.03 -0.19
N ASP A 5 7.63 -9.67 -0.47
CA ASP A 5 8.34 -10.54 0.47
C ASP A 5 9.30 -9.76 1.37
N MET A 6 9.40 -8.43 1.22
CA MET A 6 10.24 -7.60 2.08
C MET A 6 9.63 -7.52 3.48
N MET A 7 10.43 -7.85 4.49
CA MET A 7 10.07 -7.60 5.88
C MET A 7 10.20 -6.11 6.20
N ILE A 8 9.19 -5.55 6.84
CA ILE A 8 9.18 -4.16 7.28
C ILE A 8 8.88 -4.10 8.78
N ASP A 9 9.54 -3.17 9.47
CA ASP A 9 9.21 -2.84 10.85
C ASP A 9 8.00 -1.91 10.86
N THR A 10 6.91 -2.36 11.48
CA THR A 10 5.69 -1.58 11.63
C THR A 10 5.38 -1.35 13.11
N PRO A 11 4.59 -0.33 13.47
CA PRO A 11 4.22 -0.06 14.86
C PRO A 11 3.52 -1.23 15.57
N ASP A 12 2.86 -2.11 14.81
CA ASP A 12 2.15 -3.28 15.31
C ASP A 12 3.05 -4.55 15.38
N GLY A 13 4.33 -4.44 15.01
CA GLY A 13 5.30 -5.53 14.93
C GLY A 13 5.89 -5.74 13.54
N PRO A 14 6.97 -6.53 13.41
CA PRO A 14 7.55 -6.85 12.10
C PRO A 14 6.59 -7.74 11.30
N MET A 15 6.32 -7.36 10.05
CA MET A 15 5.49 -8.15 9.14
C MET A 15 5.96 -7.98 7.69
N SER A 16 5.47 -8.83 6.80
CA SER A 16 5.77 -8.70 5.38
C SER A 16 5.08 -7.46 4.78
N PHE A 17 5.70 -6.87 3.76
CA PHE A 17 5.12 -5.75 3.02
C PHE A 17 3.75 -6.13 2.40
N ALA A 18 3.57 -7.40 2.02
CA ALA A 18 2.29 -7.93 1.59
C ALA A 18 1.20 -7.86 2.68
N GLU A 19 1.52 -8.30 3.89
CA GLU A 19 0.59 -8.27 5.03
C GLU A 19 0.25 -6.83 5.43
N TRP A 20 1.25 -5.95 5.41
CA TRP A 20 1.03 -4.54 5.68
C TRP A 20 0.10 -3.90 4.65
N LYS A 21 0.29 -4.16 3.35
CA LYS A 21 -0.59 -3.64 2.28
C LYS A 21 -2.04 -4.15 2.37
N LYS A 22 -2.26 -5.35 2.93
CA LYS A 22 -3.63 -5.84 3.18
C LYS A 22 -4.36 -4.98 4.22
N LYS A 23 -3.64 -4.57 5.27
CA LYS A 23 -4.16 -3.66 6.31
C LYS A 23 -4.21 -2.20 5.86
N HIS A 24 -3.29 -1.79 4.99
CA HIS A 24 -3.14 -0.43 4.48
C HIS A 24 -3.18 -0.42 2.95
N PRO A 25 -4.38 -0.46 2.34
CA PRO A 25 -4.51 -0.50 0.89
C PRO A 25 -3.98 0.79 0.25
N VAL A 26 -2.79 0.72 -0.32
CA VAL A 26 -2.23 1.77 -1.15
C VAL A 26 -2.92 1.78 -2.51
N GLN A 27 -3.33 2.96 -2.96
CA GLN A 27 -3.86 3.13 -4.31
C GLN A 27 -2.72 2.92 -5.32
N ILE A 28 -2.73 1.78 -6.02
CA ILE A 28 -1.86 1.59 -7.17
C ILE A 28 -2.28 2.58 -8.26
N PRO A 29 -1.39 3.46 -8.74
CA PRO A 29 -1.72 4.37 -9.82
C PRO A 29 -2.16 3.57 -11.05
N SER A 30 -3.33 3.92 -11.60
CA SER A 30 -3.74 3.43 -12.92
C SER A 30 -2.69 3.76 -13.98
N ARG A 31 -2.72 3.07 -15.13
CA ARG A 31 -1.85 3.38 -16.27
C ARG A 31 -1.90 4.85 -16.69
N ARG A 32 -3.04 5.54 -16.50
CA ARG A 32 -3.24 6.96 -16.82
C ARG A 32 -2.61 7.93 -15.80
N THR A 33 -2.41 7.45 -14.58
CA THR A 33 -1.96 8.24 -13.43
C THR A 33 -0.55 7.85 -12.96
N LYS A 34 0.03 6.79 -13.51
CA LYS A 34 1.40 6.35 -13.27
C LYS A 34 2.38 7.45 -13.70
N GLY A 35 3.24 7.89 -12.78
CA GLY A 35 4.25 8.94 -13.02
C GLY A 35 3.74 10.38 -12.92
N LYS A 36 2.46 10.59 -12.62
CA LYS A 36 1.93 11.92 -12.29
C LYS A 36 2.02 12.12 -10.78
N ASP A 37 2.46 13.30 -10.37
CA ASP A 37 2.42 13.70 -8.96
C ASP A 37 0.96 14.02 -8.59
N LEU A 38 0.24 12.98 -8.20
CA LEU A 38 -1.14 13.08 -7.74
C LEU A 38 -1.14 12.84 -6.23
N PRO A 39 -1.94 13.59 -5.47
CA PRO A 39 -2.07 13.35 -4.04
C PRO A 39 -2.47 11.89 -3.83
N VAL A 40 -1.62 11.13 -3.14
CA VAL A 40 -1.85 9.72 -2.80
C VAL A 40 -3.06 9.70 -1.87
N LYS A 41 -4.24 9.51 -2.44
CA LYS A 41 -5.46 9.29 -1.67
C LYS A 41 -5.32 7.90 -1.08
N VAL A 42 -5.00 7.82 0.22
CA VAL A 42 -5.21 6.60 1.01
C VAL A 42 -6.66 6.20 0.75
N LYS A 43 -6.89 5.04 0.12
CA LYS A 43 -8.25 4.57 -0.12
C LYS A 43 -8.87 4.29 1.24
N ARG A 44 -9.64 5.23 1.76
CA ARG A 44 -10.58 4.96 2.84
C ARG A 44 -11.57 3.95 2.27
N PHE A 45 -11.68 2.78 2.88
CA PHE A 45 -12.81 1.89 2.60
C PHE A 45 -14.08 2.71 2.87
N THR A 46 -15.03 2.71 1.94
CA THR A 46 -16.39 3.11 2.30
C THR A 46 -16.90 2.03 3.25
N GLU A 47 -17.12 2.41 4.51
CA GLU A 47 -17.79 1.56 5.50
C GLU A 47 -19.09 1.02 4.88
N LYS A 48 -19.28 -0.29 4.98
CA LYS A 48 -20.55 -0.97 4.73
C LYS A 48 -20.94 -1.70 5.99
#